data_AF-A0A8I5KSU2-F1
#
_entry.id   AF-A0A8I5KSU2-F1
#
_cell.length_a   1.000
_cell.length_b   1.000
_cell.length_c   1.000
_cell.angle_alpha   90.00
_cell.angle_beta   90.00
_cell.angle_gamma   90.00
#
_symmetry.space_group_name_H-M   'P 1'
#
loop_
_entity.id
_entity.type
_entity.pdbx_description
1 polymer ?
#
loop_
_entity_poly.entity_id
_entity_poly.type
_entity_poly.pdbx_seq_one_letter_code
_entity_poly.pdbx_strand_id
1 'polypeptide(L)'
;MGFYIHSCPKMKYKGQYRPSDLLCPETYVWVPIEQCLPSLENSKYCRFNQDPEAVDEDRSTEPDRLQVFHKRAIMPYGVYKKQQKDPSEEAAVLQYASLVGQKCSERMLLFRN
;
A
#
# COMPACT_ATOMS: atom_id res chain seq x y z
N MET A 1 -13.60 8.13 -8.15
CA MET A 1 -12.85 9.19 -8.86
C MET A 1 -11.45 8.66 -9.19
N GLY A 2 -10.76 9.22 -10.20
CA GLY A 2 -9.32 8.93 -10.40
C GLY A 2 -8.47 9.65 -9.34
N PHE A 3 -7.21 9.96 -9.67
CA PHE A 3 -6.35 10.78 -8.79
C PHE A 3 -7.00 12.13 -8.45
N TYR A 4 -6.89 12.53 -7.18
CA TYR A 4 -7.33 13.84 -6.69
C TYR A 4 -6.13 14.72 -6.38
N ILE A 5 -6.00 15.84 -7.09
CA ILE A 5 -4.96 16.84 -6.83
C ILE A 5 -5.66 18.06 -6.26
N HIS A 6 -5.46 18.31 -4.97
CA HIS A 6 -6.18 19.35 -4.25
C HIS A 6 -5.95 20.76 -4.85
N SER A 7 -4.75 21.06 -5.35
CA SER A 7 -4.45 22.35 -6.00
C SER A 7 -5.07 22.53 -7.40
N CYS A 8 -5.67 21.48 -8.00
CA CYS A 8 -6.23 21.55 -9.35
C CYS A 8 -7.72 21.98 -9.32
N PRO A 9 -8.10 23.11 -9.94
CA PRO A 9 -9.49 23.57 -9.94
C PRO A 9 -10.48 22.57 -10.56
N LYS A 10 -10.04 21.84 -11.60
CA LYS A 10 -10.86 20.80 -12.25
C LYS A 10 -11.19 19.65 -11.30
N MET A 11 -10.27 19.29 -10.41
CA MET A 11 -10.51 18.25 -9.41
C MET A 11 -11.37 18.76 -8.26
N LYS A 12 -11.14 19.99 -7.77
CA LYS A 12 -12.00 20.64 -6.76
C LYS A 12 -13.46 20.70 -7.24
N TYR A 13 -13.70 21.15 -8.48
CA TYR A 13 -15.03 21.18 -9.08
C TYR A 13 -15.67 19.80 -9.16
N LYS A 14 -14.94 18.77 -9.60
CA LYS A 14 -15.47 17.40 -9.65
C LYS A 14 -15.81 16.84 -8.26
N GLY A 15 -15.04 17.21 -7.25
CA GLY A 15 -15.27 16.81 -5.86
C GLY A 15 -16.54 17.39 -5.24
N GLN A 16 -17.13 18.44 -5.82
CA GLN A 16 -18.40 19.01 -5.32
C GLN A 16 -19.63 18.18 -5.73
N TYR A 17 -19.50 17.28 -6.71
CA TYR A 17 -20.57 16.37 -7.09
C TYR A 17 -20.67 15.22 -6.10
N ARG A 18 -21.89 14.92 -5.65
CA ARG A 18 -22.12 13.84 -4.70
C ARG A 18 -22.66 12.58 -5.38
N PRO A 19 -22.29 11.38 -4.90
CA PRO A 19 -21.26 11.12 -3.86
C PRO A 19 -19.83 11.28 -4.41
N SER A 20 -18.91 11.78 -3.58
CA SER A 20 -17.48 11.87 -3.90
C SER A 20 -16.65 11.44 -2.70
N ASP A 21 -15.86 10.38 -2.89
CA ASP A 21 -14.99 9.83 -1.87
C ASP A 21 -13.52 9.88 -2.32
N LEU A 22 -12.62 10.06 -1.36
CA LEU A 22 -11.18 9.96 -1.52
C LEU A 22 -10.65 8.74 -0.79
N LEU A 23 -9.67 8.07 -1.40
CA LEU A 23 -8.97 6.94 -0.80
C LEU A 23 -7.95 7.47 0.21
N CYS A 24 -8.00 6.98 1.45
CA CYS A 24 -7.00 7.27 2.47
C CYS A 24 -5.62 6.72 2.04
N PRO A 25 -4.54 7.51 2.10
CA PRO A 25 -3.21 7.07 1.65
C PRO A 25 -2.56 6.00 2.55
N GLU A 26 -3.05 5.82 3.78
CA GLU A 26 -2.45 4.90 4.76
C GLU A 26 -3.25 3.63 5.00
N THR A 27 -4.58 3.75 4.98
CA THR A 27 -5.50 2.65 5.32
C THR A 27 -6.26 2.12 4.12
N TYR A 28 -6.17 2.79 2.97
CA TYR A 28 -6.90 2.44 1.74
C TYR A 28 -8.42 2.29 1.91
N VAL A 29 -8.98 3.00 2.91
CA VAL A 29 -10.43 3.13 3.09
C VAL A 29 -10.94 4.36 2.34
N TRP A 30 -12.12 4.25 1.74
CA TRP A 30 -12.82 5.36 1.10
C TRP A 30 -13.48 6.27 2.14
N VAL A 31 -13.16 7.56 2.09
CA VAL A 31 -13.65 8.59 3.02
C VAL A 31 -14.36 9.70 2.23
N PRO A 32 -15.52 10.19 2.67
CA PRO A 32 -16.22 11.30 2.02
C PRO A 32 -15.32 12.53 1.89
N ILE A 33 -15.30 13.12 0.70
CA ILE A 33 -14.39 14.22 0.39
C ILE A 33 -14.57 15.41 1.33
N GLU A 34 -15.79 15.68 1.81
CA GLU A 34 -16.07 16.77 2.74
C GLU A 34 -15.27 16.65 4.04
N GLN A 35 -14.98 15.41 4.49
CA GLN A 35 -14.17 15.15 5.67
C GLN A 35 -12.66 15.31 5.38
N CYS A 36 -12.24 15.10 4.14
CA CYS A 36 -10.84 15.19 3.72
C CYS A 36 -10.38 16.63 3.45
N LEU A 37 -11.28 17.51 3.00
CA LEU A 37 -10.96 18.88 2.57
C LEU A 37 -10.22 19.70 3.65
N PRO A 38 -10.64 19.74 4.93
CA PRO A 38 -9.95 20.51 5.96
C PRO A 38 -8.48 20.09 6.13
N SER A 39 -8.19 18.80 6.05
CA SER A 39 -6.82 18.28 6.18
C SER A 39 -5.96 18.62 4.96
N LEU A 40 -6.57 18.62 3.76
CA LEU A 40 -5.90 18.91 2.49
C LEU A 40 -5.55 20.38 2.28
N GLU A 41 -6.29 21.31 2.90
CA GLU A 41 -5.94 22.74 2.87
C GLU A 41 -4.71 23.03 3.76
N ASN A 42 -4.46 22.19 4.77
CA ASN A 42 -3.34 22.37 5.71
C ASN A 42 -2.06 21.63 5.28
N SER A 43 -2.17 20.44 4.68
CA SER A 43 -1.02 19.63 4.28
C SER A 43 -1.26 18.90 2.97
N LYS A 44 -0.19 18.76 2.17
CA LYS A 44 -0.19 17.96 0.93
C LYS A 44 -0.41 16.46 1.20
N TYR A 45 0.05 15.98 2.35
CA TYR A 45 -0.11 14.61 2.79
C TYR A 45 -0.84 14.59 4.12
N CYS A 46 -1.96 13.87 4.19
CA CYS A 46 -2.71 13.69 5.41
C CYS A 46 -3.46 12.35 5.38
N ARG A 47 -3.52 11.70 6.54
CA ARG A 47 -4.37 10.54 6.78
C ARG A 47 -5.83 11.00 6.85
N PHE A 48 -6.71 10.36 6.08
CA PHE A 48 -8.14 10.72 6.06
C PHE A 48 -8.97 9.90 7.05
N ASN A 49 -8.58 8.66 7.32
CA ASN A 49 -9.28 7.84 8.30
C ASN A 49 -9.03 8.42 9.70
N GLN A 50 -10.11 8.73 10.41
CA GLN A 50 -10.08 9.34 11.75
C GLN A 50 -9.68 8.34 12.83
N ASP A 51 -9.81 7.04 12.57
CA ASP A 51 -9.36 6.00 13.48
C ASP A 51 -7.81 5.89 13.43
N PRO A 52 -7.11 6.20 14.54
CA PRO A 52 -5.66 6.11 14.61
C PRO A 52 -5.16 4.66 14.56
N GLU A 53 -5.95 3.70 15.03
CA GLU A 53 -5.58 2.28 15.09
C GLU A 53 -5.88 1.54 13.78
N ALA A 54 -6.63 2.17 12.87
CA ALA A 54 -6.89 1.58 11.57
C ALA A 54 -5.59 1.30 10.80
N VAL A 55 -5.52 0.13 10.18
CA VAL A 55 -4.40 -0.27 9.32
C VAL A 55 -4.96 -0.69 7.97
N ASP A 56 -4.09 -0.73 6.96
CA ASP A 56 -4.40 -1.38 5.69
C ASP A 56 -4.85 -2.83 5.95
N GLU A 57 -6.05 -3.17 5.47
CA GLU A 57 -6.60 -4.54 5.54
C GLU A 57 -5.73 -5.55 4.81
N ASP A 58 -5.08 -5.12 3.72
CA ASP A 58 -4.19 -5.94 2.91
C ASP A 58 -2.73 -5.85 3.37
N ARG A 59 -2.45 -5.28 4.55
CA ARG A 59 -1.10 -5.23 5.12
C ARG A 59 -0.50 -6.64 5.22
N SER A 60 0.74 -6.79 4.76
CA SER A 60 1.46 -8.06 4.84
C SER A 60 1.69 -8.49 6.29
N THR A 61 1.04 -9.57 6.72
CA THR A 61 1.22 -10.20 8.04
C THR A 61 2.17 -11.40 7.96
N GLU A 62 2.24 -12.07 6.80
CA GLU A 62 2.98 -13.32 6.62
C GLU A 62 3.98 -13.18 5.45
N PRO A 63 5.16 -12.57 5.68
CA PRO A 63 6.17 -12.40 4.62
C PRO A 63 6.73 -13.73 4.11
N ASP A 64 6.59 -14.82 4.86
CA ASP A 64 7.05 -16.15 4.46
C ASP A 64 6.29 -16.72 3.25
N ARG A 65 5.07 -16.26 2.99
CA ARG A 65 4.23 -16.68 1.85
C ARG A 65 4.56 -15.97 0.54
N LEU A 66 5.31 -14.87 0.61
CA LEU A 66 5.73 -14.09 -0.54
C LEU A 66 6.42 -14.97 -1.58
N GLN A 67 6.11 -14.77 -2.85
CA GLN A 67 6.72 -15.55 -3.93
C GLN A 67 8.04 -14.93 -4.39
N VAL A 68 9.10 -15.74 -4.37
CA VAL A 68 10.43 -15.38 -4.86
C VAL A 68 10.73 -16.18 -6.12
N PHE A 69 11.30 -15.51 -7.11
CA PHE A 69 11.87 -16.15 -8.30
C PHE A 69 13.39 -16.13 -8.21
N HIS A 70 14.00 -17.31 -8.07
CA HIS A 70 15.43 -17.49 -7.92
C HIS A 70 15.88 -18.76 -8.67
N LYS A 71 17.03 -18.70 -9.37
CA LYS A 71 17.61 -19.84 -10.12
C LYS A 71 16.59 -20.59 -11.00
N ARG A 72 15.74 -19.84 -11.72
CA ARG A 72 14.70 -20.37 -12.62
C ARG A 72 13.60 -21.18 -11.91
N ALA A 73 13.47 -21.07 -10.59
CA ALA A 73 12.43 -21.69 -9.81
C ALA A 73 11.62 -20.62 -9.06
N ILE A 74 10.32 -20.88 -8.90
CA ILE A 74 9.41 -20.09 -8.06
C ILE A 74 9.29 -20.81 -6.73
N MET A 75 9.48 -20.10 -5.62
CA MET A 75 9.31 -20.66 -4.29
C MET A 75 8.87 -19.60 -3.27
N PRO A 76 8.17 -19.99 -2.19
CA PRO A 76 7.89 -19.09 -1.09
C PRO A 76 9.18 -18.59 -0.41
N TYR A 77 9.15 -17.36 0.09
CA TYR A 77 10.28 -16.75 0.79
C TYR A 77 10.72 -17.59 2.00
N GLY A 78 9.79 -18.21 2.73
CA GLY A 78 10.13 -19.11 3.85
C GLY A 78 11.00 -20.32 3.45
N VAL A 79 10.95 -20.76 2.19
CA VAL A 79 11.84 -21.80 1.64
C VAL A 79 13.17 -21.20 1.22
N TYR A 80 13.13 -20.04 0.55
CA TYR A 80 14.32 -19.31 0.11
C TYR A 80 15.24 -18.93 1.28
N LYS A 81 14.67 -18.40 2.38
CA LYS A 81 15.39 -18.00 3.61
C LYS A 81 16.15 -19.16 4.28
N LYS A 82 15.72 -20.41 4.06
CA LYS A 82 16.44 -21.60 4.57
C LYS A 82 17.69 -21.92 3.77
N GLN A 83 17.71 -21.56 2.49
CA GLN A 83 18.84 -21.81 1.59
C GLN A 83 19.89 -20.70 1.67
N GLN A 84 19.47 -19.45 1.86
CA GLN A 84 20.35 -18.30 2.05
C GLN A 84 19.89 -17.48 3.25
N LYS A 85 20.77 -17.37 4.26
CA LYS A 85 20.61 -16.44 5.39
C LYS A 85 21.47 -15.20 5.15
N ASP A 86 20.95 -14.28 4.36
CA ASP A 86 21.50 -12.94 4.24
C ASP A 86 20.57 -11.93 4.95
N PRO A 87 21.02 -11.25 6.03
CA PRO A 87 20.23 -10.25 6.74
C PRO A 87 19.80 -9.06 5.87
N SER A 88 20.61 -8.69 4.87
CA SER A 88 20.32 -7.57 3.96
C SER A 88 19.12 -7.91 3.06
N GLU A 89 19.07 -9.14 2.57
CA GLU A 89 17.97 -9.65 1.76
C GLU A 89 16.67 -9.72 2.55
N GLU A 90 16.73 -10.13 3.82
CA GLU A 90 15.57 -10.17 4.70
C GLU A 90 14.94 -8.78 4.88
N ALA A 91 15.75 -7.75 5.12
CA ALA A 91 15.26 -6.38 5.22
C ALA A 91 14.59 -5.91 3.92
N ALA A 92 15.17 -6.22 2.76
CA ALA A 92 14.63 -5.84 1.46
C ALA A 92 13.30 -6.56 1.13
N VAL A 93 13.18 -7.85 1.47
CA VAL A 93 11.95 -8.62 1.27
C VAL A 93 10.84 -8.12 2.19
N LEU A 94 11.15 -7.82 3.46
CA LEU A 94 10.18 -7.27 4.41
C LEU A 94 9.69 -5.88 3.98
N GLN A 95 10.59 -5.02 3.49
CA GLN A 95 10.22 -3.72 2.93
C GLN A 95 9.32 -3.87 1.70
N TYR A 96 9.65 -4.79 0.79
CA TYR A 96 8.80 -5.04 -0.37
C TYR A 96 7.41 -5.52 0.06
N ALA A 97 7.34 -6.49 0.97
CA ALA A 97 6.07 -7.05 1.45
C ALA A 97 5.18 -5.99 2.12
N SER A 98 5.76 -5.06 2.88
CA SER A 98 5.01 -3.97 3.52
C SER A 98 4.47 -2.94 2.53
N LEU A 99 5.11 -2.76 1.37
CA LEU A 99 4.69 -1.79 0.36
C LEU A 99 3.59 -2.34 -0.57
N VAL A 100 3.64 -3.62 -0.92
CA VAL A 100 2.69 -4.20 -1.90
C VAL A 100 1.45 -4.82 -1.26
N GLY A 101 1.53 -5.20 0.01
CA GLY A 101 0.46 -5.93 0.71
C GLY A 101 0.45 -7.43 0.44
N GLN A 102 -0.32 -8.17 1.24
CA GLN A 102 -0.34 -9.65 1.25
C GLN A 102 -0.83 -10.25 -0.08
N LYS A 103 -1.96 -9.75 -0.60
CA LYS A 103 -2.54 -10.28 -1.85
C LYS A 103 -1.59 -10.14 -3.04
N CYS A 104 -0.86 -9.04 -3.11
CA CYS A 104 0.08 -8.78 -4.19
C CYS A 104 1.37 -9.57 -4.00
N SER A 105 1.88 -9.67 -2.77
CA SER A 105 3.12 -10.40 -2.49
C SER A 105 3.03 -11.90 -2.77
N GLU A 106 1.83 -12.48 -2.68
CA GLU A 106 1.56 -13.88 -3.03
C GLU A 106 1.41 -14.12 -4.54
N ARG A 107 1.08 -13.09 -5.32
CA ARG A 107 0.81 -13.20 -6.77
C ARG A 107 1.98 -12.71 -7.62
N MET A 108 2.73 -11.73 -7.13
CA MET A 108 3.89 -11.16 -7.79
C MET A 108 5.14 -11.94 -7.42
N LEU A 109 6.04 -12.10 -8.39
CA LEU A 109 7.32 -12.76 -8.17
C LEU A 109 8.39 -11.73 -7.87
N LEU A 110 8.94 -11.76 -6.67
CA LEU A 110 10.11 -10.97 -6.32
C LEU A 110 11.37 -11.64 -6.89
N PHE A 111 12.01 -10.99 -7.86
CA PHE A 111 13.22 -11.53 -8.46
C PHE A 111 14.43 -11.36 -7.55
N ARG A 112 15.20 -12.45 -7.38
CA ARG A 112 16.47 -12.49 -6.65
C ARG A 112 17.51 -13.29 -7.44
N ASN A 113 18.67 -12.66 -7.68
CA ASN A 113 19.79 -13.26 -8.42
C ASN A 113 20.51 -14.34 -7.60
#